data_AF-A0A950IEJ7-F1
#
_entry.id   AF-A0A950IEJ7-F1
#
_cell.length_a   1.000
_cell.length_b   1.000
_cell.length_c   1.000
_cell.angle_alpha   90.00
_cell.angle_beta   90.00
_cell.angle_gamma   90.00
#
_symmetry.space_group_name_H-M   'P 1'
#
loop_
_entity.id
_entity.type
_entity.pdbx_description
1 polymer ?
#
loop_
_entity_poly.entity_id
_entity_poly.type
_entity_poly.pdbx_seq_one_letter_code
_entity_poly.pdbx_strand_id
1 'polypeptide(L)'
;MPGAAPQRIFTFATKINLAYSSEPDPTGLPKGIVDEVEVFLAGKTSSRTNYFVEQYVVDGGRPGATRDAWLAQRFTPDDAKVPLYLQAGSFTLPLPVDPETFRETSQHYAVFDQAVGNNPFNFFDPKTGLMLRAGATDHGVSGRLAALQGHDKQSGLPTVGTDVMAYAQNVLGPVTLSAYRYAGDRPDGAFTDRFWRGGYGLTYATGRWTSETVLQTGHDTSFDGAGTPAASSGGFTQLRFEFNRRLFGLVRYDGTNDPKNGLARSFVGEVGFRVSRNARFTVEDVVQHVPQTKHTMNAQYTVAY
;
A
#
# COMPACT_ATOMS: atom_id res chain seq x y z
N MET A 1 20.49 -32.99 7.48
CA MET A 1 19.80 -34.13 8.11
C MET A 1 18.48 -34.36 7.39
N PRO A 2 18.27 -35.50 6.74
CA PRO A 2 16.93 -35.91 6.29
C PRO A 2 16.10 -36.24 7.54
N GLY A 3 14.89 -35.67 7.67
CA GLY A 3 13.94 -36.05 8.73
C GLY A 3 13.80 -35.08 9.92
N ALA A 4 14.44 -33.91 9.92
CA ALA A 4 14.06 -32.87 10.88
C ALA A 4 12.70 -32.28 10.47
N ALA A 5 11.67 -32.50 11.30
CA ALA A 5 10.38 -31.84 11.12
C ALA A 5 10.62 -30.31 11.07
N PRO A 6 10.04 -29.58 10.10
CA PRO A 6 10.21 -28.14 10.03
C PRO A 6 9.76 -27.53 11.37
N GLN A 7 10.68 -26.87 12.08
CA GLN A 7 10.34 -26.17 13.31
C GLN A 7 9.31 -25.10 12.96
N ARG A 8 8.18 -25.11 13.68
CA ARG A 8 7.20 -24.03 13.62
C ARG A 8 7.85 -22.80 14.22
N ILE A 9 8.36 -21.93 13.37
CA ILE A 9 8.84 -20.61 13.79
C ILE A 9 7.60 -19.72 13.87
N PHE A 10 7.34 -19.22 15.07
CA PHE A 10 6.29 -18.26 15.38
C PHE A 10 6.99 -16.95 15.70
N THR A 11 6.88 -15.98 14.80
CA THR A 11 7.42 -14.64 15.01
C THR A 11 6.26 -13.69 15.22
N PHE A 12 6.33 -12.96 16.32
CA PHE A 12 5.39 -11.90 16.66
C PHE A 12 6.15 -10.58 16.67
N ALA A 13 5.54 -9.54 16.10
CA ALA A 13 6.04 -8.18 16.21
C ALA A 13 4.88 -7.19 16.41
N THR A 14 5.20 -6.02 16.94
CA THR A 14 4.25 -4.92 17.16
C THR A 14 4.83 -3.63 16.59
N LYS A 15 3.97 -2.77 16.04
CA LYS A 15 4.29 -1.40 15.67
C LYS A 15 3.28 -0.47 16.34
N ILE A 16 3.76 0.59 16.95
CA ILE A 16 2.96 1.62 17.61
C ILE A 16 3.32 2.96 17.00
N ASN A 17 2.32 3.69 16.53
CA ASN A 17 2.43 5.04 16.02
C ASN A 17 1.66 6.00 16.90
N LEU A 18 2.37 7.01 17.41
CA LEU A 18 1.78 8.17 18.05
C LEU A 18 1.88 9.34 17.06
N ALA A 19 0.76 9.94 16.70
CA ALA A 19 0.73 11.01 15.70
C ALA A 19 0.15 12.30 16.28
N TYR A 20 0.66 13.42 15.81
CA TYR A 20 0.11 14.76 15.97
C TYR A 20 -0.12 15.37 14.59
N SER A 21 -1.23 16.09 14.41
CA SER A 21 -1.48 16.90 13.23
C SER A 21 -1.87 18.34 13.59
N SER A 22 -1.34 19.32 12.86
CA SER A 22 -1.72 20.72 13.02
C SER A 22 -3.10 21.04 12.45
N GLU A 23 -3.74 20.11 11.73
CA GLU A 23 -5.07 20.25 11.16
C GLU A 23 -6.07 20.84 12.17
N PRO A 24 -6.92 21.80 11.77
CA PRO A 24 -8.01 22.25 12.61
C PRO A 24 -8.99 21.12 12.89
N ASP A 25 -9.09 20.69 14.15
CA ASP A 25 -10.10 19.74 14.60
C ASP A 25 -11.31 20.52 15.15
N PRO A 26 -12.49 20.45 14.49
CA PRO A 26 -13.69 21.17 14.93
C PRO A 26 -14.27 20.63 16.24
N THR A 27 -13.84 19.46 16.71
CA THR A 27 -14.30 18.85 17.95
C THR A 27 -13.50 19.31 19.18
N GLY A 28 -12.34 19.95 18.98
CA GLY A 28 -11.47 20.42 20.06
C GLY A 28 -10.76 19.31 20.84
N LEU A 29 -10.73 18.09 20.31
CA LEU A 29 -10.03 16.98 20.93
C LEU A 29 -8.50 17.18 20.89
N PRO A 30 -7.73 16.48 21.75
CA PRO A 30 -6.28 16.49 21.66
C PRO A 30 -5.83 16.10 20.25
N LYS A 31 -5.05 16.97 19.62
CA LYS A 31 -4.48 16.76 18.27
C LYS A 31 -3.46 15.62 18.20
N GLY A 32 -3.02 15.13 19.35
CA GLY A 32 -2.14 13.98 19.49
C GLY A 32 -2.96 12.73 19.81
N ILE A 33 -2.78 11.68 19.01
CA ILE A 33 -3.50 10.42 19.16
C ILE A 33 -2.54 9.22 19.15
N VAL A 34 -3.01 8.11 19.70
CA VAL A 34 -2.49 6.79 19.30
C VAL A 34 -3.11 6.53 17.93
N ASP A 35 -2.30 6.66 16.91
CA ASP A 35 -2.74 6.60 15.52
C ASP A 35 -2.93 5.14 15.11
N GLU A 36 -1.87 4.35 15.21
CA GLU A 36 -1.87 2.94 14.83
C GLU A 36 -1.23 2.07 15.92
N VAL A 37 -1.83 0.91 16.14
CA VAL A 37 -1.20 -0.20 16.87
C VAL A 37 -1.37 -1.44 16.02
N GLU A 38 -0.30 -1.89 15.40
CA GLU A 38 -0.29 -3.05 14.51
C GLU A 38 0.37 -4.24 15.21
N VAL A 39 -0.22 -5.41 14.98
CA VAL A 39 0.27 -6.69 15.44
C VAL A 39 0.55 -7.56 14.22
N PHE A 40 1.80 -8.00 14.13
CA PHE A 40 2.28 -8.88 13.08
C PHE A 40 2.52 -10.27 13.62
N LEU A 41 2.03 -11.26 12.88
CA LEU A 41 2.26 -12.66 13.16
C LEU A 41 2.62 -13.36 11.86
N ALA A 42 3.83 -13.92 11.80
CA ALA A 42 4.33 -14.61 10.62
C ALA A 42 5.00 -15.93 11.00
N GLY A 43 4.94 -16.90 10.09
CA GLY A 43 5.63 -18.17 10.32
C GLY A 43 5.43 -19.21 9.24
N LYS A 44 5.79 -20.45 9.57
CA LYS A 44 5.62 -21.63 8.71
C LYS A 44 4.79 -22.70 9.40
N THR A 45 3.83 -23.28 8.69
CA THR A 45 3.08 -24.46 9.14
C THR A 45 3.68 -25.76 8.59
N SER A 46 4.43 -25.68 7.48
CA SER A 46 5.18 -26.78 6.87
C SER A 46 6.46 -26.26 6.20
N SER A 47 7.27 -27.13 5.58
CA SER A 47 8.44 -26.69 4.79
C SER A 47 8.04 -25.83 3.58
N ARG A 48 6.81 -25.96 3.10
CA ARG A 48 6.29 -25.30 1.89
C ARG A 48 5.13 -24.37 2.14
N THR A 49 4.66 -24.23 3.37
CA THR A 49 3.49 -23.42 3.71
C THR A 49 3.87 -22.38 4.75
N ASN A 50 3.69 -21.11 4.41
CA ASN A 50 3.87 -19.98 5.30
C ASN A 50 2.55 -19.23 5.49
N TYR A 51 2.50 -18.44 6.57
CA TYR A 51 1.35 -17.61 6.91
C TYR A 51 1.82 -16.23 7.34
N PHE A 52 0.93 -15.26 7.21
CA PHE A 52 1.11 -13.91 7.70
C PHE A 52 -0.24 -13.35 8.14
N VAL A 53 -0.22 -12.63 9.25
CA VAL A 53 -1.34 -11.89 9.80
C VAL A 53 -0.83 -10.52 10.22
N GLU A 54 -1.51 -9.48 9.78
CA GLU A 54 -1.34 -8.09 10.18
C GLU A 54 -2.69 -7.57 10.66
N GLN A 55 -2.75 -7.28 11.96
CA GLN A 55 -3.96 -6.83 12.64
C GLN A 55 -3.73 -5.44 13.20
N TYR A 56 -4.57 -4.49 12.81
CA TYR A 56 -4.65 -3.18 13.45
C TYR A 56 -5.53 -3.31 14.68
N VAL A 57 -4.94 -3.15 15.87
CA VAL A 57 -5.67 -3.02 17.12
C VAL A 57 -6.27 -1.61 17.21
N VAL A 58 -5.50 -0.62 16.78
CA VAL A 58 -5.91 0.78 16.65
C VAL A 58 -5.55 1.25 15.23
N ASP A 59 -6.44 2.01 14.61
CA ASP A 59 -6.28 2.62 13.29
C ASP A 59 -6.98 3.99 13.27
N GLY A 60 -6.22 5.07 13.05
CA GLY A 60 -6.70 6.46 13.14
C GLY A 60 -7.35 6.80 14.49
N GLY A 61 -6.86 6.21 15.59
CA GLY A 61 -7.44 6.38 16.93
C GLY A 61 -8.77 5.64 17.17
N ARG A 62 -9.20 4.79 16.24
CA ARG A 62 -10.41 3.96 16.33
C ARG A 62 -10.04 2.47 16.44
N PRO A 63 -10.97 1.57 16.83
CA PRO A 63 -10.73 0.14 16.72
C PRO A 63 -10.35 -0.24 15.29
N GLY A 64 -9.19 -0.89 15.13
CA GLY A 64 -8.68 -1.24 13.81
C GLY A 64 -9.30 -2.50 13.22
N ALA A 65 -8.88 -2.83 11.99
CA ALA A 65 -9.33 -4.02 11.26
C ALA A 65 -8.16 -4.93 10.87
N THR A 66 -8.47 -6.18 10.52
CA THR A 66 -7.47 -7.08 9.93
C THR A 66 -7.13 -6.56 8.53
N ARG A 67 -5.86 -6.26 8.27
CA ARG A 67 -5.36 -5.85 6.96
C ARG A 67 -4.99 -7.08 6.15
N ASP A 68 -3.96 -7.79 6.57
CA ASP A 68 -3.50 -9.02 5.94
C ASP A 68 -3.78 -10.23 6.83
N ALA A 69 -4.30 -11.30 6.24
CA ALA A 69 -4.45 -12.60 6.89
C ALA A 69 -4.51 -13.68 5.80
N TRP A 70 -3.38 -14.31 5.54
CA TRP A 70 -3.24 -15.24 4.43
C TRP A 70 -2.31 -16.41 4.72
N LEU A 71 -2.51 -17.46 3.93
CA LEU A 71 -1.63 -18.62 3.81
C LEU A 71 -1.04 -18.65 2.40
N ALA A 72 0.23 -19.01 2.27
CA ALA A 72 0.85 -19.26 0.99
C ALA A 72 1.52 -20.63 0.98
N GLN A 73 1.32 -21.37 -0.11
CA GLN A 73 1.91 -22.68 -0.35
C GLN A 73 2.81 -22.63 -1.57
N ARG A 74 4.01 -23.21 -1.48
CA ARG A 74 4.92 -23.44 -2.60
C ARG A 74 4.56 -24.74 -3.30
N PHE A 75 4.41 -24.69 -4.63
CA PHE A 75 4.06 -25.87 -5.45
C PHE A 75 5.25 -26.44 -6.22
N THR A 76 6.34 -25.67 -6.35
CA THR A 76 7.58 -26.14 -6.96
C THR A 76 8.57 -26.68 -5.91
N PRO A 77 9.51 -27.56 -6.31
CA PRO A 77 10.64 -27.95 -5.49
C PRO A 77 11.44 -26.75 -4.94
N ASP A 78 12.15 -26.95 -3.84
CA ASP A 78 12.88 -25.87 -3.14
C ASP A 78 14.03 -25.29 -3.98
N ASP A 79 14.60 -26.09 -4.88
CA ASP A 79 15.68 -25.77 -5.82
C ASP A 79 15.19 -25.27 -7.19
N ALA A 80 13.88 -25.12 -7.39
CA ALA A 80 13.32 -24.63 -8.65
C ALA A 80 13.81 -23.20 -8.96
N LYS A 81 14.35 -23.00 -10.17
CA LYS A 81 14.83 -21.69 -10.66
C LYS A 81 13.75 -20.62 -10.64
N VAL A 82 12.51 -21.01 -10.89
CA VAL A 82 11.33 -20.13 -10.80
C VAL A 82 10.40 -20.73 -9.74
N PRO A 83 10.44 -20.25 -8.50
CA PRO A 83 9.54 -20.74 -7.48
C PRO A 83 8.10 -20.28 -7.76
N LEU A 84 7.12 -21.16 -7.52
CA LEU A 84 5.69 -20.86 -7.67
C LEU A 84 4.97 -20.99 -6.32
N TYR A 85 4.19 -19.99 -5.97
CA TYR A 85 3.37 -19.96 -4.76
C TYR A 85 1.91 -19.66 -5.09
N LEU A 86 0.98 -20.34 -4.41
CA LEU A 86 -0.43 -19.93 -4.33
C LEU A 86 -0.65 -19.35 -2.93
N GLN A 87 -1.16 -18.13 -2.87
CA GLN A 87 -1.58 -17.45 -1.67
C GLN A 87 -3.10 -17.36 -1.64
N ALA A 88 -3.70 -17.58 -0.47
CA ALA A 88 -5.13 -17.51 -0.23
C ALA A 88 -5.42 -16.78 1.09
N GLY A 89 -6.41 -15.88 1.08
CA GLY A 89 -6.83 -15.13 2.26
C GLY A 89 -7.11 -13.67 1.94
N SER A 90 -7.05 -12.84 2.98
CA SER A 90 -7.09 -11.38 2.86
C SER A 90 -5.68 -10.85 2.68
N PHE A 91 -5.43 -10.02 1.67
CA PHE A 91 -4.12 -9.40 1.47
C PHE A 91 -4.18 -8.01 0.84
N THR A 92 -3.18 -7.20 1.17
CA THR A 92 -2.92 -5.93 0.48
C THR A 92 -2.48 -6.20 -0.96
N LEU A 93 -2.97 -5.38 -1.90
CA LEU A 93 -2.68 -5.55 -3.31
C LEU A 93 -1.18 -5.39 -3.63
N PRO A 94 -0.61 -6.23 -4.51
CA PRO A 94 0.80 -6.13 -4.87
C PRO A 94 1.08 -4.86 -5.68
N LEU A 95 1.58 -3.83 -5.01
CA LEU A 95 1.96 -2.56 -5.63
C LEU A 95 3.48 -2.39 -5.68
N PRO A 96 4.00 -1.45 -6.52
CA PRO A 96 5.43 -1.11 -6.54
C PRO A 96 5.99 -0.65 -5.20
N VAL A 97 5.14 -0.01 -4.39
CA VAL A 97 5.42 0.49 -3.05
C VAL A 97 4.24 0.07 -2.18
N ASP A 98 4.51 -0.41 -0.97
CA ASP A 98 3.44 -0.72 -0.02
C ASP A 98 2.77 0.58 0.42
N PRO A 99 1.45 0.72 0.21
CA PRO A 99 0.77 1.96 0.48
C PRO A 99 0.73 2.33 1.98
N GLU A 100 0.89 1.38 2.91
CA GLU A 100 0.75 1.65 4.35
C GLU A 100 1.90 1.12 5.21
N THR A 101 2.24 -0.17 5.10
CA THR A 101 3.08 -0.85 6.11
C THR A 101 4.49 -0.24 6.16
N PHE A 102 4.97 0.26 5.02
CA PHE A 102 6.27 0.91 4.88
C PHE A 102 6.18 2.41 4.60
N ARG A 103 5.04 3.05 4.89
CA ARG A 103 4.89 4.49 4.68
C ARG A 103 5.85 5.25 5.61
N GLU A 104 6.67 6.12 5.05
CA GLU A 104 7.56 6.98 5.83
C GLU A 104 6.83 8.21 6.38
N THR A 105 5.93 8.75 5.57
CA THR A 105 5.12 9.94 5.83
C THR A 105 3.79 9.59 6.50
N SER A 106 3.14 10.55 7.16
CA SER A 106 1.73 10.36 7.60
C SER A 106 0.75 10.58 6.44
N GLN A 107 1.15 11.36 5.43
CA GLN A 107 0.35 11.57 4.23
C GLN A 107 0.28 10.30 3.36
N HIS A 108 -0.93 9.85 3.04
CA HIS A 108 -1.17 8.75 2.10
C HIS A 108 -0.67 9.07 0.68
N TYR A 109 -0.40 8.03 -0.11
CA TYR A 109 -0.10 8.18 -1.54
C TYR A 109 -1.39 8.48 -2.32
N ALA A 110 -1.54 9.72 -2.78
CA ALA A 110 -2.80 10.19 -3.39
C ALA A 110 -3.25 9.33 -4.59
N VAL A 111 -2.31 8.78 -5.37
CA VAL A 111 -2.61 7.91 -6.51
C VAL A 111 -3.26 6.58 -6.12
N PHE A 112 -3.01 6.10 -4.91
CA PHE A 112 -3.58 4.85 -4.38
C PHE A 112 -4.92 5.05 -3.68
N ASP A 113 -5.21 6.30 -3.25
CA ASP A 113 -6.50 6.73 -2.71
C ASP A 113 -7.49 7.20 -3.77
N GLN A 114 -7.06 7.32 -5.03
CA GLN A 114 -7.86 7.95 -6.07
C GLN A 114 -9.10 7.13 -6.44
N ALA A 115 -10.21 7.39 -5.74
CA ALA A 115 -11.55 7.08 -6.17
C ALA A 115 -11.89 7.89 -7.43
N VAL A 116 -12.58 7.29 -8.39
CA VAL A 116 -13.01 7.97 -9.62
C VAL A 116 -14.52 7.98 -9.66
N GLY A 117 -15.11 9.18 -9.59
CA GLY A 117 -16.55 9.31 -9.67
C GLY A 117 -17.27 8.69 -8.47
N ASN A 118 -18.16 7.73 -8.74
CA ASN A 118 -18.87 6.92 -7.78
C ASN A 118 -18.13 5.61 -7.45
N ASN A 119 -17.08 5.28 -8.19
CA ASN A 119 -16.26 4.11 -7.93
C ASN A 119 -15.33 4.39 -6.73
N PRO A 120 -15.59 3.75 -5.57
CA PRO A 120 -14.90 4.02 -4.31
C PRO A 120 -13.64 3.15 -4.16
N PHE A 121 -13.26 2.40 -5.19
CA PHE A 121 -12.09 1.55 -5.18
C PHE A 121 -10.82 2.33 -4.80
N ASN A 122 -10.08 1.78 -3.85
CA ASN A 122 -8.73 2.23 -3.49
C ASN A 122 -7.81 0.99 -3.32
N PHE A 123 -6.51 1.23 -3.28
CA PHE A 123 -5.50 0.18 -3.11
C PHE A 123 -5.11 -0.11 -1.65
N PHE A 124 -5.60 0.68 -0.69
CA PHE A 124 -5.34 0.50 0.74
C PHE A 124 -6.22 -0.60 1.34
N ASP A 125 -7.44 -0.74 0.83
CA ASP A 125 -8.43 -1.69 1.30
C ASP A 125 -7.96 -3.12 1.03
N PRO A 126 -7.86 -3.98 2.06
CA PRO A 126 -7.45 -5.36 1.87
C PRO A 126 -8.48 -6.13 1.06
N LYS A 127 -8.00 -6.99 0.16
CA LYS A 127 -8.85 -7.81 -0.70
C LYS A 127 -8.77 -9.28 -0.30
N THR A 128 -9.92 -9.95 -0.28
CA THR A 128 -9.97 -11.40 -0.09
C THR A 128 -9.90 -12.10 -1.44
N GLY A 129 -9.00 -13.06 -1.59
CA GLY A 129 -8.91 -13.82 -2.83
C GLY A 129 -7.80 -14.86 -2.88
N LEU A 130 -7.38 -15.16 -4.11
CA LEU A 130 -6.28 -16.05 -4.44
C LEU A 130 -5.22 -15.27 -5.23
N MET A 131 -3.95 -15.54 -4.99
CA MET A 131 -2.85 -14.96 -5.74
C MET A 131 -1.80 -16.02 -6.10
N LEU A 132 -1.53 -16.19 -7.39
CA LEU A 132 -0.39 -16.93 -7.91
C LEU A 132 0.83 -16.01 -7.96
N ARG A 133 1.96 -16.47 -7.44
CA ARG A 133 3.25 -15.76 -7.49
C ARG A 133 4.28 -16.62 -8.18
N ALA A 134 5.06 -16.02 -9.07
CA ALA A 134 6.13 -16.69 -9.79
C ALA A 134 7.43 -15.87 -9.71
N GLY A 135 8.55 -16.55 -9.45
CA GLY A 135 9.87 -15.90 -9.35
C GLY A 135 10.17 -15.37 -7.94
N ALA A 136 11.37 -14.82 -7.79
CA ALA A 136 11.85 -14.24 -6.53
C ALA A 136 11.52 -12.74 -6.47
N THR A 137 11.18 -12.23 -5.29
CA THR A 137 10.79 -10.82 -5.11
C THR A 137 11.97 -9.89 -4.85
N ASP A 138 13.15 -10.44 -4.59
CA ASP A 138 14.37 -9.73 -4.21
C ASP A 138 15.44 -9.74 -5.32
N HIS A 139 15.25 -10.50 -6.40
CA HIS A 139 16.16 -10.53 -7.55
C HIS A 139 15.46 -10.99 -8.83
N GLY A 140 15.92 -10.48 -9.98
CA GLY A 140 15.44 -10.89 -11.30
C GLY A 140 13.95 -10.59 -11.53
N VAL A 141 13.36 -11.33 -12.46
CA VAL A 141 11.96 -11.15 -12.87
C VAL A 141 11.02 -11.95 -11.97
N SER A 142 9.96 -11.31 -11.48
CA SER A 142 8.83 -11.98 -10.82
C SER A 142 7.49 -11.40 -11.25
N GLY A 143 6.45 -12.22 -11.08
CA GLY A 143 5.08 -11.89 -11.43
C GLY A 143 4.08 -12.36 -10.39
N ARG A 144 2.95 -11.67 -10.30
CA ARG A 144 1.82 -12.00 -9.43
C ARG A 144 0.53 -11.83 -10.22
N LEU A 145 -0.36 -12.80 -10.09
CA LEU A 145 -1.71 -12.77 -10.66
C LEU A 145 -2.70 -13.05 -9.55
N ALA A 146 -3.63 -12.14 -9.30
CA ALA A 146 -4.64 -12.27 -8.26
C ALA A 146 -6.05 -12.28 -8.85
N ALA A 147 -6.90 -13.13 -8.28
CA ALA A 147 -8.33 -13.14 -8.47
C ALA A 147 -8.97 -12.86 -7.11
N LEU A 148 -9.75 -11.80 -7.04
CA LEU A 148 -10.15 -11.14 -5.81
C LEU A 148 -11.66 -11.00 -5.78
N GLN A 149 -12.25 -11.06 -4.60
CA GLN A 149 -13.63 -10.66 -4.44
C GLN A 149 -13.77 -9.18 -4.82
N GLY A 150 -14.72 -8.84 -5.71
CA GLY A 150 -15.03 -7.45 -6.12
C GLY A 150 -15.72 -6.66 -5.01
N HIS A 151 -15.13 -6.64 -3.82
CA HIS A 151 -15.69 -6.10 -2.60
C HIS A 151 -14.76 -5.07 -2.01
N ASP A 152 -15.21 -3.82 -2.03
CA ASP A 152 -14.62 -2.73 -1.24
C ASP A 152 -15.47 -2.58 0.02
N LYS A 153 -15.09 -3.26 1.12
CA LYS A 153 -15.92 -3.32 2.35
C LYS A 153 -16.35 -1.96 2.88
N GLN A 154 -15.54 -0.93 2.65
CA GLN A 154 -15.79 0.43 3.12
C GLN A 154 -16.62 1.27 2.12
N SER A 155 -16.90 0.75 0.92
CA SER A 155 -17.59 1.51 -0.14
C SER A 155 -19.08 1.72 0.07
N GLY A 156 -19.74 0.81 0.79
CA GLY A 156 -21.21 0.73 0.81
C GLY A 156 -21.85 0.27 -0.51
N LEU A 157 -21.07 -0.07 -1.54
CA LEU A 157 -21.60 -0.60 -2.81
C LEU A 157 -21.92 -2.11 -2.70
N PRO A 158 -22.93 -2.63 -3.44
CA PRO A 158 -23.28 -4.04 -3.45
C PRO A 158 -22.11 -4.96 -3.81
N THR A 159 -22.03 -6.10 -3.13
CA THR A 159 -20.96 -7.10 -3.26
C THR A 159 -21.19 -8.02 -4.46
N VAL A 160 -20.53 -7.77 -5.59
CA VAL A 160 -20.63 -8.65 -6.78
C VAL A 160 -19.33 -8.70 -7.57
N GLY A 161 -19.12 -9.81 -8.28
CA GLY A 161 -18.05 -9.93 -9.26
C GLY A 161 -16.68 -10.34 -8.70
N THR A 162 -15.74 -10.45 -9.63
CA THR A 162 -14.35 -10.82 -9.40
C THR A 162 -13.47 -9.73 -9.97
N ASP A 163 -12.60 -9.18 -9.14
CA ASP A 163 -11.55 -8.28 -9.60
C ASP A 163 -10.29 -9.08 -9.91
N VAL A 164 -9.50 -8.60 -10.85
CA VAL A 164 -8.25 -9.22 -11.26
C VAL A 164 -7.11 -8.23 -11.14
N MET A 165 -5.97 -8.73 -10.66
CA MET A 165 -4.74 -7.96 -10.64
C MET A 165 -3.59 -8.73 -11.25
N ALA A 166 -2.84 -8.07 -12.13
CA ALA A 166 -1.53 -8.52 -12.58
C ALA A 166 -0.48 -7.55 -12.08
N TYR A 167 0.64 -8.06 -11.59
CA TYR A 167 1.80 -7.29 -11.20
C TYR A 167 3.05 -8.02 -11.70
N ALA A 168 4.00 -7.28 -12.28
CA ALA A 168 5.28 -7.80 -12.69
C ALA A 168 6.39 -6.85 -12.22
N GLN A 169 7.54 -7.40 -11.86
CA GLN A 169 8.72 -6.62 -11.54
C GLN A 169 10.00 -7.27 -12.05
N ASN A 170 11.04 -6.46 -12.20
CA ASN A 170 12.40 -6.91 -12.45
C ASN A 170 13.38 -6.13 -11.56
N VAL A 171 14.11 -6.85 -10.71
CA VAL A 171 15.12 -6.30 -9.82
C VAL A 171 16.49 -6.37 -10.51
N LEU A 172 17.05 -5.20 -10.82
CA LEU A 172 18.27 -4.94 -11.58
C LEU A 172 19.30 -4.24 -10.68
N GLY A 173 19.82 -4.96 -9.68
CA GLY A 173 20.76 -4.41 -8.70
C GLY A 173 20.07 -3.35 -7.82
N PRO A 174 20.51 -2.08 -7.83
CA PRO A 174 19.89 -1.03 -7.02
C PRO A 174 18.54 -0.55 -7.56
N VAL A 175 18.14 -0.97 -8.76
CA VAL A 175 16.91 -0.52 -9.43
C VAL A 175 15.89 -1.65 -9.48
N THR A 176 14.63 -1.38 -9.17
CA THR A 176 13.51 -2.25 -9.51
C THR A 176 12.56 -1.52 -10.44
N LEU A 177 12.20 -2.17 -11.55
CA LEU A 177 11.14 -1.72 -12.43
C LEU A 177 9.91 -2.60 -12.19
N SER A 178 8.73 -2.00 -12.15
CA SER A 178 7.49 -2.75 -11.99
C SER A 178 6.37 -2.18 -12.85
N ALA A 179 5.39 -3.03 -13.13
CA ALA A 179 4.16 -2.67 -13.81
C ALA A 179 3.00 -3.44 -13.20
N TYR A 180 1.83 -2.83 -13.18
CA TYR A 180 0.62 -3.49 -12.68
C TYR A 180 -0.62 -3.10 -13.45
N ARG A 181 -1.64 -3.95 -13.32
CA ARG A 181 -2.95 -3.77 -13.90
C ARG A 181 -3.99 -4.35 -12.94
N TYR A 182 -4.89 -3.50 -12.47
CA TYR A 182 -6.08 -3.88 -11.73
C TYR A 182 -7.31 -3.63 -12.59
N ALA A 183 -8.25 -4.56 -12.61
CA ALA A 183 -9.52 -4.40 -13.31
C ALA A 183 -10.65 -5.09 -12.55
N GLY A 184 -11.83 -4.53 -12.64
CA GLY A 184 -13.02 -5.02 -11.97
C GLY A 184 -14.28 -4.38 -12.52
N ASP A 185 -15.41 -4.80 -11.95
CA ASP A 185 -16.72 -4.26 -12.26
C ASP A 185 -17.41 -3.81 -10.96
N ARG A 186 -18.13 -2.69 -11.00
CA ARG A 186 -18.96 -2.19 -9.90
C ARG A 186 -20.38 -1.90 -10.39
N PRO A 187 -21.41 -2.30 -9.63
CA PRO A 187 -22.76 -1.83 -9.90
C PRO A 187 -22.86 -0.35 -9.51
N ASP A 188 -23.15 0.52 -10.47
CA ASP A 188 -23.24 1.98 -10.26
C ASP A 188 -24.55 2.51 -10.87
N GLY A 189 -25.63 2.41 -10.09
CA GLY A 189 -26.96 2.82 -10.53
C GLY A 189 -27.53 1.97 -11.66
N ALA A 190 -27.87 2.61 -12.79
CA ALA A 190 -28.48 1.94 -13.95
C ALA A 190 -27.46 1.26 -14.87
N PHE A 191 -26.17 1.58 -14.71
CA PHE A 191 -25.07 1.06 -15.51
C PHE A 191 -24.08 0.28 -14.64
N THR A 192 -23.35 -0.65 -15.24
CA THR A 192 -22.20 -1.26 -14.58
C THR A 192 -20.96 -0.45 -14.95
N ASP A 193 -20.22 -0.01 -13.94
CA ASP A 193 -18.92 0.59 -14.14
C ASP A 193 -17.87 -0.51 -14.27
N ARG A 194 -17.38 -0.73 -15.49
CA ARG A 194 -16.21 -1.56 -15.75
C ARG A 194 -14.99 -0.66 -15.66
N PHE A 195 -14.19 -0.88 -14.63
CA PHE A 195 -13.09 0.01 -14.33
C PHE A 195 -11.76 -0.69 -14.34
N TRP A 196 -10.73 0.13 -14.46
CA TRP A 196 -9.39 -0.37 -14.55
C TRP A 196 -8.38 0.67 -14.09
N ARG A 197 -7.33 0.21 -13.40
CA ARG A 197 -6.15 1.01 -13.02
C ARG A 197 -4.90 0.30 -13.52
N GLY A 198 -3.93 1.04 -14.04
CA GLY A 198 -2.70 0.47 -14.57
C GLY A 198 -1.55 1.45 -14.39
N GLY A 199 -0.41 0.94 -13.95
CA GLY A 199 0.71 1.80 -13.61
C GLY A 199 2.07 1.14 -13.73
N TYR A 200 3.09 1.99 -13.62
CA TYR A 200 4.50 1.65 -13.66
C TYR A 200 5.17 2.17 -12.39
N GLY A 201 6.11 1.38 -11.87
CA GLY A 201 6.91 1.73 -10.72
C GLY A 201 8.39 1.70 -11.03
N LEU A 202 9.13 2.61 -10.40
CA LEU A 202 10.58 2.63 -10.33
C LEU A 202 10.96 2.76 -8.86
N THR A 203 11.71 1.81 -8.33
CA THR A 203 12.40 1.97 -7.05
C THR A 203 13.90 1.95 -7.26
N TYR A 204 14.61 2.78 -6.51
CA TYR A 204 16.05 2.90 -6.55
C TYR A 204 16.57 2.96 -5.12
N ALA A 205 17.58 2.17 -4.79
CA ALA A 205 18.25 2.20 -3.50
C ALA A 205 19.74 1.97 -3.66
N THR A 206 20.56 2.98 -3.33
CA THR A 206 22.01 2.81 -3.24
C THR A 206 22.62 3.71 -2.17
N GLY A 207 23.52 3.15 -1.36
CA GLY A 207 24.21 3.88 -0.30
C GLY A 207 23.23 4.55 0.65
N ARG A 208 23.14 5.89 0.57
CA ARG A 208 22.30 6.75 1.42
C ARG A 208 21.04 7.25 0.73
N TRP A 209 20.85 6.91 -0.55
CA TRP A 209 19.75 7.40 -1.37
C TRP A 209 18.74 6.29 -1.58
N THR A 210 17.46 6.61 -1.38
CA THR A 210 16.35 5.82 -1.89
C THR A 210 15.39 6.71 -2.65
N SER A 211 14.81 6.19 -3.72
CA SER A 211 13.77 6.86 -4.47
C SER A 211 12.71 5.87 -4.92
N GLU A 212 11.46 6.32 -4.89
CA GLU A 212 10.30 5.53 -5.29
C GLU A 212 9.45 6.42 -6.19
N THR A 213 9.02 5.90 -7.32
CA THR A 213 8.17 6.62 -8.26
C THR A 213 7.11 5.69 -8.79
N VAL A 214 5.87 6.16 -8.82
CA VAL A 214 4.74 5.44 -9.42
C VAL A 214 3.99 6.39 -10.33
N LEU A 215 3.64 5.91 -11.52
CA LEU A 215 2.74 6.58 -12.45
C LEU A 215 1.58 5.63 -12.74
N GLN A 216 0.37 6.15 -12.74
CA GLN A 216 -0.86 5.40 -12.96
C GLN A 216 -1.78 6.13 -13.94
N THR A 217 -2.49 5.35 -14.73
CA THR A 217 -3.68 5.77 -15.46
C THR A 217 -4.83 4.84 -15.14
N GLY A 218 -6.04 5.30 -15.39
CA GLY A 218 -7.25 4.53 -15.18
C GLY A 218 -8.35 4.92 -16.14
N HIS A 219 -9.36 4.06 -16.21
CA HIS A 219 -10.58 4.32 -16.93
C HIS A 219 -11.75 3.65 -16.23
N ASP A 220 -12.91 4.28 -16.31
CA ASP A 220 -14.18 3.86 -15.74
C ASP A 220 -15.21 4.01 -16.88
N THR A 221 -16.00 2.99 -17.19
CA THR A 221 -17.01 3.09 -18.26
C THR A 221 -18.23 3.89 -17.83
N SER A 222 -18.44 4.04 -16.53
CA SER A 222 -19.52 4.85 -15.96
C SER A 222 -19.05 5.42 -14.62
N PHE A 223 -18.45 6.61 -14.62
CA PHE A 223 -17.96 7.19 -13.37
C PHE A 223 -19.07 7.86 -12.52
N ASP A 224 -20.23 8.16 -13.11
CA ASP A 224 -21.32 8.93 -12.50
C ASP A 224 -22.63 8.12 -12.37
N GLY A 225 -22.60 6.83 -12.67
CA GLY A 225 -23.77 5.95 -12.73
C GLY A 225 -24.72 6.22 -13.89
N ALA A 226 -24.35 7.10 -14.83
CA ALA A 226 -25.14 7.48 -16.00
C ALA A 226 -24.57 6.96 -17.33
N GLY A 227 -23.55 6.08 -17.27
CA GLY A 227 -22.89 5.55 -18.46
C GLY A 227 -21.86 6.51 -19.08
N THR A 228 -21.46 7.56 -18.37
CA THR A 228 -20.43 8.48 -18.84
C THR A 228 -19.04 7.89 -18.58
N PRO A 229 -18.20 7.67 -19.59
CA PRO A 229 -16.85 7.17 -19.38
C PRO A 229 -15.92 8.27 -18.85
N ALA A 230 -14.96 7.89 -18.02
CA ALA A 230 -13.93 8.76 -17.49
C ALA A 230 -12.55 8.12 -17.59
N ALA A 231 -11.53 8.96 -17.78
CA ALA A 231 -10.14 8.57 -17.59
C ALA A 231 -9.58 9.29 -16.36
N SER A 232 -8.71 8.60 -15.62
CA SER A 232 -7.97 9.15 -14.50
C SER A 232 -6.48 8.97 -14.69
N SER A 233 -5.69 9.79 -14.01
CA SER A 233 -4.24 9.68 -13.99
C SER A 233 -3.69 10.17 -12.67
N GLY A 234 -2.51 9.70 -12.31
CA GLY A 234 -1.81 10.22 -11.16
C GLY A 234 -0.47 9.54 -10.94
N GLY A 235 0.19 9.91 -9.87
CA GLY A 235 1.47 9.35 -9.51
C GLY A 235 2.15 10.12 -8.40
N PHE A 236 3.31 9.63 -8.01
CA PHE A 236 4.19 10.31 -7.07
C PHE A 236 5.65 10.03 -7.39
N THR A 237 6.51 10.91 -6.91
CA THR A 237 7.95 10.67 -6.77
C THR A 237 8.36 11.03 -5.35
N GLN A 238 8.99 10.08 -4.68
CA GLN A 238 9.55 10.18 -3.34
C GLN A 238 11.07 10.02 -3.42
N LEU A 239 11.79 10.88 -2.71
CA LEU A 239 13.24 10.84 -2.60
C LEU A 239 13.62 10.96 -1.14
N ARG A 240 14.50 10.09 -0.69
CA ARG A 240 14.99 10.04 0.68
C ARG A 240 16.51 9.99 0.71
N PHE A 241 17.08 10.72 1.67
CA PHE A 241 18.52 10.78 1.90
C PHE A 241 18.87 10.55 3.37
N GLU A 242 19.78 9.62 3.63
CA GLU A 242 20.37 9.40 4.96
C GLU A 242 21.58 10.31 5.18
N PHE A 243 21.41 11.39 5.95
CA PHE A 243 22.52 12.24 6.36
C PHE A 243 23.52 11.47 7.23
N ASN A 244 23.01 10.59 8.10
CA ASN A 244 23.80 9.64 8.89
C ASN A 244 22.91 8.47 9.36
N ARG A 245 23.43 7.61 10.24
CA ARG A 245 22.70 6.43 10.75
C ARG A 245 21.40 6.78 11.49
N ARG A 246 21.27 8.00 12.01
CA ARG A 246 20.10 8.46 12.76
C ARG A 246 19.23 9.45 12.00
N LEU A 247 19.83 10.42 11.31
CA LEU A 247 19.12 11.51 10.65
C LEU A 247 18.92 11.21 9.16
N PHE A 248 17.70 11.38 8.68
CA PHE A 248 17.34 11.32 7.27
C PHE A 248 16.35 12.45 6.91
N GLY A 249 16.26 12.74 5.62
CA GLY A 249 15.24 13.64 5.07
C GLY A 249 14.53 12.98 3.90
N LEU A 250 13.29 13.36 3.68
CA LEU A 250 12.45 12.87 2.60
C LEU A 250 11.69 14.03 1.96
N VAL A 251 11.57 13.99 0.64
CA VAL A 251 10.65 14.84 -0.11
C VAL A 251 9.77 13.96 -0.99
N ARG A 252 8.49 14.29 -1.08
CA ARG A 252 7.56 13.64 -2.00
C ARG A 252 6.72 14.67 -2.73
N TYR A 253 6.49 14.42 -4.00
CA TYR A 253 5.49 15.13 -4.78
C TYR A 253 4.46 14.11 -5.29
N ASP A 254 3.18 14.39 -5.06
CA ASP A 254 2.05 13.61 -5.57
C ASP A 254 1.23 14.49 -6.51
N GLY A 255 0.63 13.85 -7.53
CA GLY A 255 -0.35 14.49 -8.40
C GLY A 255 -1.40 13.49 -8.87
N THR A 256 -2.66 13.90 -8.86
CA THR A 256 -3.78 13.11 -9.40
C THR A 256 -4.68 14.02 -10.24
N ASN A 257 -5.35 13.43 -11.22
CA ASN A 257 -6.31 14.11 -12.08
C ASN A 257 -7.42 13.16 -12.47
N ASP A 258 -8.66 13.56 -12.22
CA ASP A 258 -9.87 12.86 -12.65
C ASP A 258 -10.98 13.87 -13.00
N PRO A 259 -12.04 13.47 -13.73
CA PRO A 259 -13.06 14.40 -14.20
C PRO A 259 -13.93 15.00 -13.09
N LYS A 260 -13.98 14.41 -11.89
CA LYS A 260 -14.83 14.86 -10.77
C LYS A 260 -14.08 15.83 -9.86
N ASN A 261 -12.83 15.53 -9.52
CA ASN A 261 -12.03 16.33 -8.59
C ASN A 261 -11.03 17.27 -9.28
N GLY A 262 -10.79 17.09 -10.58
CA GLY A 262 -9.80 17.84 -11.34
C GLY A 262 -8.37 17.51 -10.91
N LEU A 263 -7.43 18.42 -11.21
CA LEU A 263 -6.03 18.27 -10.84
C LEU A 263 -5.81 18.57 -9.36
N ALA A 264 -5.34 17.57 -8.62
CA ALA A 264 -4.87 17.69 -7.25
C ALA A 264 -3.36 17.47 -7.17
N ARG A 265 -2.68 18.22 -6.30
CA ARG A 265 -1.23 18.11 -6.09
C ARG A 265 -0.90 18.25 -4.61
N SER A 266 0.09 17.51 -4.15
CA SER A 266 0.67 17.71 -2.82
C SER A 266 2.19 17.61 -2.84
N PHE A 267 2.82 18.35 -1.95
CA PHE A 267 4.23 18.25 -1.64
C PHE A 267 4.38 17.87 -0.16
N VAL A 268 5.26 16.92 0.13
CA VAL A 268 5.62 16.52 1.49
C VAL A 268 7.12 16.78 1.67
N GLY A 269 7.48 17.49 2.72
CA GLY A 269 8.86 17.59 3.19
C GLY A 269 8.96 17.04 4.60
N GLU A 270 9.80 16.03 4.82
CA GLU A 270 9.97 15.34 6.10
C GLU A 270 11.43 15.33 6.55
N VAL A 271 11.64 15.48 7.86
CA VAL A 271 12.89 15.14 8.54
C VAL A 271 12.62 14.08 9.60
N GLY A 272 13.42 13.02 9.59
CA GLY A 272 13.30 11.91 10.51
C GLY A 272 14.57 11.63 11.30
N PHE A 273 14.39 11.29 12.58
CA PHE A 273 15.45 10.93 13.51
C PHE A 273 15.19 9.55 14.13
N ARG A 274 16.08 8.59 13.87
CA ARG A 274 16.07 7.27 14.52
C ARG A 274 16.60 7.40 15.95
N VAL A 275 15.66 7.38 16.90
CA VAL A 275 15.95 7.41 18.35
C VAL A 275 16.66 6.13 18.78
N SER A 276 16.25 4.99 18.21
CA SER A 276 16.89 3.70 18.39
C SER A 276 16.83 2.87 17.10
N ARG A 277 17.30 1.61 17.13
CA ARG A 277 17.12 0.67 16.02
C ARG A 277 15.65 0.37 15.69
N ASN A 278 14.77 0.58 16.68
CA ASN A 278 13.38 0.17 16.69
C ASN A 278 12.43 1.36 16.86
N ALA A 279 12.95 2.59 16.91
CA ALA A 279 12.14 3.78 17.15
C ALA A 279 12.62 4.95 16.32
N ARG A 280 11.68 5.71 15.77
CA ARG A 280 11.95 6.96 15.04
C ARG A 280 10.96 8.05 15.44
N PHE A 281 11.41 9.28 15.30
CA PHE A 281 10.58 10.47 15.36
C PHE A 281 10.67 11.18 14.01
N THR A 282 9.54 11.58 13.43
CA THR A 282 9.47 12.33 12.17
C THR A 282 8.66 13.59 12.36
N VAL A 283 9.00 14.61 11.57
CA VAL A 283 8.23 15.84 11.42
C VAL A 283 8.12 16.12 9.93
N GLU A 284 6.91 16.35 9.46
CA GLU A 284 6.63 16.66 8.06
C GLU A 284 5.76 17.91 7.93
N ASP A 285 5.93 18.63 6.82
CA ASP A 285 4.97 19.62 6.32
C ASP A 285 4.38 19.10 5.01
N VAL A 286 3.05 19.09 4.95
CA VAL A 286 2.27 18.69 3.78
C VAL A 286 1.62 19.93 3.18
N VAL A 287 1.99 20.25 1.95
CA VAL A 287 1.43 21.36 1.17
C VAL A 287 0.46 20.78 0.14
N GLN A 288 -0.84 20.92 0.37
CA GLN A 288 -1.88 20.45 -0.54
C GLN A 288 -2.41 21.61 -1.39
N HIS A 289 -2.65 21.38 -2.68
CA HIS A 289 -3.19 22.38 -3.62
C HIS A 289 -4.52 21.92 -4.21
N VAL A 290 -5.61 21.94 -3.41
CA VAL A 290 -6.97 21.58 -3.85
C VAL A 290 -8.04 22.22 -2.95
N PRO A 291 -8.93 23.11 -3.45
CA PRO A 291 -8.73 24.17 -4.45
C PRO A 291 -7.89 25.35 -3.91
N GLN A 292 -7.57 25.37 -2.62
CA GLN A 292 -6.70 26.35 -1.97
C GLN A 292 -5.44 25.65 -1.46
N THR A 293 -4.37 26.43 -1.27
CA THR A 293 -3.15 25.91 -0.69
C THR A 293 -3.33 25.76 0.82
N LYS A 294 -3.07 24.57 1.33
CA LYS A 294 -3.15 24.25 2.76
C LYS A 294 -1.83 23.65 3.22
N HIS A 295 -1.37 24.08 4.39
CA HIS A 295 -0.21 23.54 5.07
C HIS A 295 -0.65 22.76 6.30
N THR A 296 -0.12 21.55 6.41
CA THR A 296 -0.40 20.66 7.53
C THR A 296 0.92 20.10 8.05
N MET A 297 1.26 20.51 9.26
CA MET A 297 2.43 20.00 9.96
C MET A 297 2.02 18.76 10.76
N ASN A 298 2.71 17.66 10.53
CA ASN A 298 2.53 16.43 11.29
C ASN A 298 3.81 16.07 12.03
N ALA A 299 3.67 15.39 13.17
CA ALA A 299 4.78 14.80 13.89
C ALA A 299 4.39 13.38 14.32
N GLN A 300 5.29 12.41 14.10
CA GLN A 300 5.03 11.02 14.42
C GLN A 300 6.17 10.43 15.25
N TYR A 301 5.82 9.66 16.28
CA TYR A 301 6.74 8.78 16.99
C TYR A 301 6.33 7.34 16.76
N THR A 302 7.19 6.59 16.05
CA THR A 302 6.98 5.18 15.72
C THR A 302 7.91 4.32 16.56
N VAL A 303 7.39 3.21 17.09
CA VAL A 303 8.18 2.18 17.75
C VAL A 303 7.75 0.81 17.26
N ALA A 304 8.72 -0.08 16.95
CA ALA A 304 8.47 -1.45 16.53
C ALA A 304 9.29 -2.47 17.34
N TYR A 305 8.70 -3.59 17.76
CA TYR A 305 9.34 -4.66 18.55
C TYR A 305 8.98 -6.04 18.06
#